data_AF-A0A3C1ZJU0-F1
#
_entry.id   AF-A0A3C1ZJU0-F1
#
_cell.length_a   1.000
_cell.length_b   1.000
_cell.length_c   1.000
_cell.angle_alpha   90.00
_cell.angle_beta   90.00
_cell.angle_gamma   90.00
#
_symmetry.space_group_name_H-M   'P 1'
#
loop_
_entity.id
_entity.type
_entity.pdbx_description
1 polymer ?
#
loop_
_entity_poly.entity_id
_entity_poly.type
_entity_poly.pdbx_seq_one_letter_code
_entity_poly.pdbx_strand_id
1 'polypeptide(L)'
;MKTQRFAHAALFVLALLVLASCSGRLDATIRNDLSARIALRLDIPETLSARVRQIGGMSPTASLFDVKKLKEEFSGRKSIFLVDVSSPGADALTSVIWVPDVQAFTADSSLVPGGMIELKRLPASGSVPPQRELAVSITRGNAAAAFSLFPGIDRDLMDSLSPPALESDPISAEEYRMNLEKVIIGKKAMPAFDACALELTITAPKTILSS
;
A
#
# COMPACT_ATOMS: atom_id res chain seq x y z
N MET A 1 -6.84 10.48 -48.61
CA MET A 1 -7.85 10.63 -47.52
C MET A 1 -8.03 9.40 -46.61
N LYS A 2 -7.39 8.22 -46.85
CA LYS A 2 -7.50 7.05 -45.94
C LYS A 2 -6.51 7.07 -44.77
N THR A 3 -5.31 7.61 -44.95
CA THR A 3 -4.24 7.66 -43.93
C THR A 3 -4.56 8.59 -42.75
N GLN A 4 -5.37 9.64 -42.99
CA GLN A 4 -5.74 10.60 -41.95
C GLN A 4 -6.67 9.97 -40.89
N ARG A 5 -7.55 9.03 -41.26
CA ARG A 5 -8.47 8.38 -40.32
C ARG A 5 -7.79 7.38 -39.38
N PHE A 6 -6.74 6.71 -39.84
CA PHE A 6 -5.94 5.81 -39.01
C PHE A 6 -5.08 6.56 -37.99
N ALA A 7 -4.55 7.73 -38.35
CA ALA A 7 -3.78 8.56 -37.43
C ALA A 7 -4.63 9.05 -36.24
N HIS A 8 -5.90 9.44 -36.48
CA HIS A 8 -6.80 9.88 -35.42
C HIS A 8 -7.25 8.72 -34.52
N ALA A 9 -7.48 7.53 -35.07
CA ALA A 9 -7.83 6.34 -34.29
C ALA A 9 -6.64 5.87 -33.41
N ALA A 10 -5.42 5.87 -33.96
CA ALA A 10 -4.22 5.54 -33.19
C ALA A 10 -3.95 6.58 -32.08
N LEU A 11 -4.19 7.87 -32.33
CA LEU A 11 -4.06 8.92 -31.32
C LEU A 11 -5.13 8.78 -30.22
N PHE A 12 -6.34 8.35 -30.56
CA PHE A 12 -7.42 8.12 -29.60
C PHE A 12 -7.18 6.86 -28.74
N VAL A 13 -6.64 5.79 -29.32
CA VAL A 13 -6.24 4.57 -28.58
C VAL A 13 -5.00 4.84 -27.71
N LEU A 14 -4.04 5.62 -28.21
CA LEU A 14 -2.88 6.06 -27.42
C LEU A 14 -3.30 7.00 -26.27
N ALA A 15 -4.25 7.91 -26.51
CA ALA A 15 -4.83 8.78 -25.47
C ALA A 15 -5.63 7.99 -24.41
N LEU A 16 -6.28 6.88 -24.79
CA LEU A 16 -6.93 5.95 -23.86
C LEU A 16 -5.91 5.14 -23.04
N LEU A 17 -4.72 4.88 -23.58
CA LEU A 17 -3.61 4.22 -22.86
C LEU A 17 -2.87 5.15 -21.87
N VAL A 18 -3.05 6.47 -21.98
CA VAL A 18 -2.55 7.45 -20.99
C VAL A 18 -3.57 7.75 -19.88
N LEU A 19 -4.66 6.99 -19.80
CA LEU A 19 -5.40 6.81 -18.54
C LEU A 19 -4.53 5.95 -17.60
N ALA A 20 -3.37 6.49 -17.24
CA ALA A 20 -2.46 5.96 -16.26
C ALA A 20 -3.21 5.92 -14.93
N SER A 21 -3.71 4.74 -14.61
CA SER A 21 -4.14 4.42 -13.27
C SER A 21 -2.96 4.64 -12.31
N CYS A 22 -3.25 5.17 -11.13
CA CYS A 22 -2.34 5.01 -10.01
C CYS A 22 -2.18 3.51 -9.80
N SER A 23 -0.98 2.99 -10.06
CA SER A 23 -0.67 1.57 -9.86
C SER A 23 0.29 1.47 -8.69
N GLY A 24 -0.27 1.15 -7.54
CA GLY A 24 0.52 0.51 -6.50
C GLY A 24 0.71 -0.94 -6.92
N ARG A 25 1.95 -1.44 -6.90
CA ARG A 25 2.25 -2.85 -7.09
C ARG A 25 3.03 -3.35 -5.90
N LEU A 26 2.54 -4.41 -5.28
CA LEU A 26 3.19 -5.11 -4.18
C LEU A 26 3.41 -6.57 -4.59
N ASP A 27 4.67 -6.95 -4.77
CA ASP A 27 5.08 -8.33 -5.02
C ASP A 27 5.73 -8.89 -3.74
N ALA A 28 5.04 -9.80 -3.06
CA ALA A 28 5.54 -10.48 -1.87
C ALA A 28 5.87 -11.94 -2.18
N THR A 29 7.06 -12.40 -1.78
CA THR A 29 7.47 -13.79 -1.88
C THR A 29 7.88 -14.30 -0.52
N ILE A 30 7.20 -15.34 -0.04
CA ILE A 30 7.52 -16.08 1.18
C ILE A 30 8.20 -17.38 0.79
N ARG A 31 9.32 -17.70 1.43
CA ARG A 31 10.14 -18.89 1.18
C ARG A 31 9.88 -19.99 2.21
N ASN A 32 10.37 -21.20 1.91
CA ASN A 32 10.24 -22.36 2.80
C ASN A 32 10.94 -22.20 4.15
N ASP A 33 11.97 -21.35 4.21
CA ASP A 33 12.73 -21.02 5.41
C ASP A 33 12.07 -19.94 6.28
N LEU A 34 10.82 -19.55 5.97
CA LEU A 34 10.08 -18.44 6.59
C LEU A 34 10.68 -17.05 6.34
N SER A 35 11.63 -16.91 5.43
CA SER A 35 12.03 -15.58 5.00
C SER A 35 11.06 -15.02 3.96
N ALA A 36 10.92 -13.69 3.89
CA ALA A 36 10.07 -13.03 2.92
C ALA A 36 10.75 -11.81 2.29
N ARG A 37 10.58 -11.68 0.98
CA ARG A 37 10.95 -10.48 0.22
C ARG A 37 9.68 -9.78 -0.25
N ILE A 38 9.60 -8.48 -0.02
CA ILE A 38 8.48 -7.65 -0.45
C ILE A 38 9.05 -6.54 -1.34
N ALA A 39 8.59 -6.46 -2.58
CA ALA A 39 8.89 -5.35 -3.48
C ALA A 39 7.64 -4.49 -3.63
N LEU A 40 7.80 -3.18 -3.42
CA LEU A 40 6.72 -2.21 -3.52
C LEU A 40 7.10 -1.15 -4.55
N ARG A 41 6.19 -0.90 -5.48
CA ARG A 41 6.24 0.24 -6.40
C ARG A 41 4.96 1.04 -6.25
N LEU A 42 5.09 2.34 -6.05
CA LEU A 42 4.00 3.29 -5.99
C LEU A 42 4.25 4.39 -7.01
N ASP A 43 3.20 4.79 -7.71
CA ASP A 43 3.19 5.91 -8.65
C ASP A 43 1.87 6.66 -8.45
N ILE A 44 1.95 7.90 -7.97
CA ILE A 44 0.80 8.73 -7.63
C ILE A 44 0.53 9.70 -8.81
N PRO A 45 -0.66 9.66 -9.43
CA PRO A 45 -1.00 10.58 -10.51
C PRO A 45 -0.92 12.04 -10.08
N GLU A 46 -0.51 12.91 -11.00
CA GLU A 46 -0.30 14.36 -10.76
C GLU A 46 -1.52 15.04 -10.11
N THR A 47 -2.73 14.65 -10.52
CA THR A 47 -3.98 15.20 -9.97
C THR A 47 -4.16 14.91 -8.49
N LEU A 48 -3.72 13.74 -8.02
CA LEU A 48 -3.75 13.36 -6.61
C LEU A 48 -2.54 13.93 -5.88
N SER A 49 -1.35 13.87 -6.46
CA SER A 49 -0.14 14.35 -5.81
C SER A 49 -0.18 15.86 -5.56
N ALA A 50 -0.70 16.64 -6.50
CA ALA A 50 -0.94 18.07 -6.31
C ALA A 50 -1.92 18.34 -5.16
N ARG A 51 -2.97 17.52 -5.03
CA ARG A 51 -3.95 17.66 -3.94
C ARG A 51 -3.36 17.27 -2.59
N VAL A 52 -2.61 16.18 -2.53
CA VAL A 52 -1.89 15.75 -1.32
C VAL A 52 -0.93 16.83 -0.83
N ARG A 53 -0.13 17.42 -1.73
CA ARG A 53 0.75 18.56 -1.39
C ARG A 53 -0.03 19.74 -0.85
N GLN A 54 -1.17 20.07 -1.46
CA GLN A 54 -2.02 21.17 -1.00
C GLN A 54 -2.54 20.93 0.42
N ILE A 55 -2.99 19.72 0.73
CA ILE A 55 -3.50 19.34 2.06
C ILE A 55 -2.35 19.37 3.09
N GLY A 56 -1.21 18.79 2.74
CA GLY A 56 -0.03 18.75 3.62
C GLY A 56 0.76 20.06 3.71
N GLY A 57 0.29 21.16 3.11
CA GLY A 57 0.99 22.45 3.13
C GLY A 57 2.37 22.42 2.45
N MET A 58 2.58 21.48 1.52
CA MET A 58 3.86 21.27 0.84
C MET A 58 3.99 22.18 -0.39
N SER A 59 5.22 22.45 -0.81
CA SER A 59 5.48 23.09 -2.11
C SER A 59 4.90 22.24 -3.26
N PRO A 60 4.36 22.84 -4.34
CA PRO A 60 3.81 22.12 -5.50
C PRO A 60 4.77 21.10 -6.14
N THR A 61 6.08 21.28 -5.96
CA THR A 61 7.13 20.41 -6.52
C THR A 61 7.83 19.55 -5.47
N ALA A 62 7.40 19.60 -4.21
CA ALA A 62 8.00 18.81 -3.13
C ALA A 62 7.82 17.31 -3.39
N SER A 63 8.84 16.51 -3.08
CA SER A 63 8.70 15.04 -3.12
C SER A 63 7.65 14.60 -2.10
N LEU A 64 6.73 13.72 -2.51
CA LEU A 64 5.79 13.07 -1.60
C LEU A 64 6.47 12.04 -0.69
N PHE A 65 7.62 11.52 -1.11
CA PHE A 65 8.33 10.47 -0.40
C PHE A 65 9.68 10.96 0.13
N ASP A 66 9.85 10.90 1.44
CA ASP A 66 11.13 11.17 2.11
C ASP A 66 11.93 9.88 2.28
N VAL A 67 12.74 9.56 1.26
CA VAL A 67 13.60 8.37 1.23
C VAL A 67 14.59 8.35 2.40
N LYS A 68 15.03 9.51 2.88
CA LYS A 68 16.00 9.59 3.97
C LYS A 68 15.33 9.20 5.29
N LYS A 69 14.18 9.78 5.59
CA LYS A 69 13.36 9.45 6.77
C LYS A 69 12.96 7.97 6.77
N LEU A 70 12.55 7.43 5.62
CA LEU A 70 12.27 5.99 5.44
C LEU A 70 13.48 5.12 5.86
N LYS A 71 14.69 5.44 5.38
CA LYS A 71 15.92 4.70 5.77
C LYS A 71 16.20 4.79 7.26
N GLU A 72 16.07 5.98 7.85
CA GLU A 72 16.29 6.21 9.27
C GLU A 72 15.30 5.39 10.13
N GLU A 73 14.01 5.39 9.77
CA GLU A 73 12.98 4.65 10.51
C GLU A 73 13.14 3.11 10.39
N PHE A 74 13.65 2.60 9.26
CA PHE A 74 13.96 1.18 9.12
C PHE A 74 15.25 0.76 9.84
N SER A 75 16.20 1.69 10.07
CA SER A 75 17.48 1.37 10.71
C SER A 75 17.36 0.86 12.15
N GLY A 76 16.28 1.25 12.85
CA GLY A 76 15.99 0.79 14.21
C GLY A 76 15.28 -0.56 14.31
N ARG A 77 14.86 -1.14 13.17
CA ARG A 77 14.04 -2.36 13.14
C ARG A 77 14.94 -3.61 13.12
N LYS A 78 14.49 -4.66 13.81
CA LYS A 78 15.25 -5.91 13.98
C LYS A 78 14.67 -7.10 13.21
N SER A 79 13.38 -7.04 12.92
CA SER A 79 12.62 -8.13 12.30
C SER A 79 12.25 -7.86 10.84
N ILE A 80 12.50 -6.64 10.35
CA ILE A 80 12.17 -6.18 9.00
C ILE A 80 13.20 -5.13 8.55
N PHE A 81 13.69 -5.26 7.31
CA PHE A 81 14.82 -4.48 6.81
C PHE A 81 14.50 -3.85 5.47
N LEU A 82 14.87 -2.59 5.27
CA LEU A 82 14.82 -1.93 3.98
C LEU A 82 16.10 -2.25 3.21
N VAL A 83 16.01 -3.10 2.20
CA VAL A 83 17.14 -3.53 1.37
C VAL A 83 17.46 -2.47 0.32
N ASP A 84 16.42 -1.92 -0.29
CA ASP A 84 16.54 -0.87 -1.30
C ASP A 84 15.35 0.08 -1.21
N VAL A 85 15.60 1.35 -1.53
CA VAL A 85 14.56 2.36 -1.64
C VAL A 85 15.04 3.50 -2.52
N SER A 86 14.18 3.93 -3.45
CA SER A 86 14.43 5.10 -4.27
C SER A 86 13.12 5.77 -4.66
N SER A 87 13.22 7.08 -4.96
CA SER A 87 12.11 7.86 -5.48
C SER A 87 12.49 8.30 -6.90
N PRO A 88 12.06 7.57 -7.95
CA PRO A 88 12.46 7.86 -9.33
C PRO A 88 11.83 9.15 -9.89
N GLY A 89 10.88 9.73 -9.16
CA GLY A 89 10.28 11.04 -9.41
C GLY A 89 9.56 11.52 -8.14
N ALA A 90 9.18 12.79 -8.10
CA ALA A 90 8.59 13.41 -6.90
C ALA A 90 7.30 12.72 -6.41
N ASP A 91 6.65 11.93 -7.26
CA ASP A 91 5.37 11.24 -7.02
C ASP A 91 5.49 9.72 -7.07
N ALA A 92 6.71 9.18 -7.08
CA ALA A 92 6.93 7.75 -7.18
C ALA A 92 7.88 7.23 -6.10
N LEU A 93 7.62 6.01 -5.63
CA LEU A 93 8.45 5.28 -4.69
C LEU A 93 8.68 3.86 -5.21
N THR A 94 9.91 3.40 -5.11
CA THR A 94 10.25 1.98 -5.23
C THR A 94 10.97 1.55 -3.95
N SER A 95 10.62 0.39 -3.42
CA SER A 95 11.30 -0.17 -2.26
C SER A 95 11.33 -1.68 -2.28
N VAL A 96 12.33 -2.22 -1.60
CA VAL A 96 12.51 -3.64 -1.38
C VAL A 96 12.73 -3.85 0.10
N ILE A 97 11.86 -4.66 0.70
CA ILE A 97 11.88 -5.01 2.10
C ILE A 97 12.23 -6.49 2.24
N TRP A 98 13.02 -6.80 3.25
CA TRP A 98 13.40 -8.15 3.64
C TRP A 98 12.97 -8.46 5.07
N VAL A 99 12.30 -9.59 5.24
CA VAL A 99 11.96 -10.17 6.53
C VAL A 99 12.75 -11.49 6.62
N PRO A 100 13.80 -11.58 7.45
CA PRO A 100 14.62 -12.79 7.53
C PRO A 100 13.86 -13.97 8.13
N ASP A 101 12.91 -13.70 9.02
CA ASP A 101 12.08 -14.70 9.68
C ASP A 101 10.69 -14.11 9.96
N VAL A 102 9.69 -14.57 9.21
CA VAL A 102 8.28 -14.18 9.36
C VAL A 102 7.77 -14.51 10.76
N GLN A 103 8.25 -15.58 11.40
CA GLN A 103 7.84 -15.90 12.77
C GLN A 103 8.31 -14.82 13.74
N ALA A 104 9.58 -14.41 13.67
CA ALA A 104 10.13 -13.33 14.49
C ALA A 104 9.44 -11.99 14.22
N PHE A 105 9.11 -11.71 12.96
CA PHE A 105 8.34 -10.53 12.57
C PHE A 105 6.92 -10.52 13.16
N THR A 106 6.18 -11.62 13.07
CA THR A 106 4.82 -11.69 13.67
C THR A 106 4.83 -11.67 15.19
N ALA A 107 5.95 -12.00 15.82
CA ALA A 107 6.13 -11.93 17.27
C ALA A 107 6.59 -10.55 17.76
N ASP A 108 6.97 -9.64 16.85
CA ASP A 108 7.43 -8.30 17.19
C ASP A 108 6.24 -7.38 17.50
N SER A 109 5.76 -7.43 18.74
CA SER A 109 4.61 -6.65 19.20
C SER A 109 4.81 -5.13 19.15
N SER A 110 6.05 -4.65 18.93
CA SER A 110 6.33 -3.23 18.73
C SER A 110 5.98 -2.75 17.31
N LEU A 111 5.92 -3.67 16.35
CA LEU A 111 5.61 -3.39 14.95
C LEU A 111 4.28 -4.00 14.51
N VAL A 112 3.96 -5.19 15.01
CA VAL A 112 2.76 -5.96 14.65
C VAL A 112 1.93 -6.19 15.92
N PRO A 113 0.85 -5.43 16.16
CA PRO A 113 -0.05 -5.75 17.27
C PRO A 113 -0.68 -7.13 17.11
N GLY A 114 -1.02 -7.74 18.24
CA GLY A 114 -1.71 -9.03 18.26
C GLY A 114 -2.98 -9.02 17.41
N GLY A 115 -3.25 -10.13 16.73
CA GLY A 115 -4.40 -10.28 15.84
C GLY A 115 -4.27 -9.62 14.47
N MET A 116 -3.24 -8.81 14.21
CA MET A 116 -3.08 -8.17 12.89
C MET A 116 -2.40 -9.08 11.87
N ILE A 117 -1.26 -9.68 12.23
CA ILE A 117 -0.56 -10.67 11.41
C ILE A 117 -0.17 -11.83 12.33
N GLU A 118 -0.71 -13.01 12.07
CA GLU A 118 -0.49 -14.19 12.90
C GLU A 118 0.07 -15.35 12.09
N LEU A 119 1.14 -15.95 12.58
CA LEU A 119 1.66 -17.21 12.05
C LEU A 119 1.30 -18.35 13.00
N LYS A 120 0.41 -19.24 12.57
CA LYS A 120 -0.02 -20.41 13.34
C LYS A 120 0.52 -21.69 12.74
N ARG A 121 0.91 -22.63 13.60
CA ARG A 121 1.22 -24.00 13.19
C ARG A 121 -0.04 -24.84 13.32
N LEU A 122 -0.49 -25.40 12.20
CA LEU A 122 -1.60 -26.33 12.18
C LEU A 122 -1.04 -27.76 12.33
N PRO A 123 -1.52 -28.54 13.32
CA PRO A 123 -1.10 -29.94 13.46
C PRO A 123 -1.55 -30.75 12.24
N ALA A 124 -0.95 -31.93 12.06
CA ALA A 124 -1.43 -32.87 11.05
C ALA A 124 -2.89 -33.26 11.35
N SER A 125 -3.72 -33.38 10.33
CA SER A 125 -5.11 -33.81 10.45
C SER A 125 -5.48 -34.78 9.34
N GLY A 126 -5.82 -36.02 9.70
CA GLY A 126 -6.07 -37.09 8.73
C GLY A 126 -4.87 -37.33 7.81
N SER A 127 -5.06 -37.17 6.50
CA SER A 127 -4.03 -37.29 5.48
C SER A 127 -3.26 -35.98 5.20
N VAL A 128 -3.61 -34.88 5.87
CA VAL A 128 -2.98 -33.57 5.67
C VAL A 128 -1.74 -33.46 6.59
N PRO A 129 -0.53 -33.27 6.03
CA PRO A 129 0.68 -33.07 6.84
C PRO A 129 0.59 -31.74 7.62
N PRO A 130 1.41 -31.53 8.66
CA PRO A 130 1.37 -30.29 9.43
C PRO A 130 1.60 -29.08 8.52
N GLN A 131 0.84 -28.01 8.75
CA GLN A 131 0.86 -26.80 7.94
C GLN A 131 1.23 -25.58 8.77
N ARG A 132 1.47 -24.46 8.08
CA ARG A 132 1.58 -23.14 8.68
C ARG A 132 0.58 -22.24 7.99
N GLU A 133 -0.14 -21.46 8.78
CA GLU A 133 -1.11 -20.48 8.33
C GLU A 133 -0.57 -19.10 8.68
N LEU A 134 -0.47 -18.23 7.67
CA LEU A 134 -0.22 -16.80 7.86
C LEU A 134 -1.55 -16.08 7.65
N ALA A 135 -2.14 -15.61 8.74
CA ALA A 135 -3.38 -14.85 8.71
C ALA A 135 -3.06 -13.35 8.79
N VAL A 136 -3.71 -12.54 7.96
CA VAL A 136 -3.69 -11.07 8.04
C VAL A 136 -5.11 -10.61 8.29
N SER A 137 -5.33 -9.91 9.41
CA SER A 137 -6.65 -9.36 9.77
C SER A 137 -6.53 -7.88 10.10
N ILE A 138 -7.07 -7.06 9.22
CA ILE A 138 -7.18 -5.61 9.42
C ILE A 138 -8.61 -5.34 9.91
N THR A 139 -8.70 -4.88 11.15
CA THR A 139 -9.95 -4.54 11.84
C THR A 139 -9.90 -3.07 12.25
N ARG A 140 -11.06 -2.50 12.62
CA ARG A 140 -11.13 -1.15 13.19
C ARG A 140 -10.15 -0.94 14.35
N GLY A 141 -9.99 -1.95 15.22
CA GLY A 141 -9.14 -1.83 16.42
C GLY A 141 -7.64 -1.90 16.16
N ASN A 142 -7.20 -2.39 14.99
CA ASN A 142 -5.77 -2.57 14.67
C ASN A 142 -5.31 -1.87 13.38
N ALA A 143 -6.23 -1.34 12.58
CA ALA A 143 -5.90 -0.72 11.29
C ALA A 143 -4.98 0.52 11.44
N ALA A 144 -5.12 1.30 12.50
CA ALA A 144 -4.20 2.40 12.80
C ALA A 144 -2.76 1.92 13.00
N ALA A 145 -2.58 0.72 13.55
CA ALA A 145 -1.26 0.14 13.74
C ALA A 145 -0.68 -0.48 12.46
N ALA A 146 -1.52 -0.84 11.47
CA ALA A 146 -1.03 -1.21 10.15
C ALA A 146 -0.20 -0.08 9.53
N PHE A 147 -0.49 1.19 9.83
CA PHE A 147 0.32 2.32 9.39
C PHE A 147 1.72 2.33 10.01
N SER A 148 1.92 1.76 11.20
CA SER A 148 3.25 1.63 11.81
C SER A 148 4.17 0.70 11.01
N LEU A 149 3.59 -0.20 10.21
CA LEU A 149 4.35 -1.03 9.28
C LEU A 149 4.94 -0.25 8.11
N PHE A 150 4.36 0.91 7.77
CA PHE A 150 4.76 1.77 6.66
C PHE A 150 5.40 3.06 7.19
N PRO A 151 6.72 3.03 7.47
CA PRO A 151 7.44 4.20 7.94
C PRO A 151 7.44 5.33 6.90
N GLY A 152 7.59 6.57 7.36
CA GLY A 152 7.67 7.76 6.51
C GLY A 152 6.33 8.32 6.01
N ILE A 153 5.20 7.73 6.43
CA ILE A 153 3.87 8.32 6.17
C ILE A 153 3.66 9.56 7.05
N ASP A 154 3.16 10.65 6.45
CA ASP A 154 2.74 11.85 7.16
C ASP A 154 1.48 11.55 7.98
N ARG A 155 1.58 11.68 9.30
CA ARG A 155 0.47 11.36 10.23
C ARG A 155 -0.69 12.34 10.10
N ASP A 156 -0.41 13.61 9.86
CA ASP A 156 -1.44 14.64 9.74
C ASP A 156 -2.23 14.45 8.43
N LEU A 157 -1.52 14.09 7.36
CA LEU A 157 -2.15 13.68 6.10
C LEU A 157 -2.98 12.42 6.28
N MET A 158 -2.49 11.45 7.05
CA MET A 158 -3.24 10.23 7.33
C MET A 158 -4.47 10.47 8.17
N ASP A 159 -4.40 11.29 9.21
CA ASP A 159 -5.56 11.62 10.03
C ASP A 159 -6.62 12.32 9.15
N SER A 160 -6.18 13.13 8.18
CA SER A 160 -7.06 13.79 7.21
C SER A 160 -7.68 12.84 6.17
N LEU A 161 -7.02 11.71 5.86
CA LEU A 161 -7.44 10.73 4.84
C LEU A 161 -7.96 9.42 5.43
N SER A 162 -7.91 9.27 6.75
CA SER A 162 -8.27 8.03 7.40
C SER A 162 -9.78 7.84 7.33
N PRO A 163 -10.24 6.63 6.98
CA PRO A 163 -11.65 6.36 7.05
C PRO A 163 -12.10 6.54 8.52
N PRO A 164 -13.20 7.26 8.77
CA PRO A 164 -13.76 7.49 10.10
C PRO A 164 -14.26 6.20 10.77
N ALA A 165 -14.20 5.08 10.05
CA ALA A 165 -14.23 3.75 10.63
C ALA A 165 -13.08 3.47 11.60
N LEU A 166 -12.07 4.35 11.74
CA LEU A 166 -11.02 4.31 12.77
C LEU A 166 -11.35 5.20 13.98
N GLU A 167 -12.43 5.98 13.93
CA GLU A 167 -12.87 6.90 14.99
C GLU A 167 -14.02 6.31 15.83
N SER A 168 -14.25 6.89 17.01
CA SER A 168 -15.24 6.41 17.99
C SER A 168 -16.69 6.62 17.55
N ASP A 169 -16.97 7.62 16.69
CA ASP A 169 -18.28 7.90 16.09
C ASP A 169 -18.22 7.66 14.57
N PRO A 170 -18.60 6.47 14.08
CA PRO A 170 -18.44 6.12 12.68
C PRO A 170 -19.50 6.80 11.82
N ILE A 171 -19.08 7.63 10.86
CA ILE A 171 -19.96 8.02 9.75
C ILE A 171 -20.11 6.86 8.77
N SER A 172 -21.19 6.86 8.02
CA SER A 172 -21.46 5.87 6.97
C SER A 172 -20.44 5.95 5.82
N ALA A 173 -20.32 4.89 5.03
CA ALA A 173 -19.46 4.87 3.85
C ALA A 173 -19.83 5.98 2.83
N GLU A 174 -21.12 6.28 2.72
CA GLU A 174 -21.66 7.34 1.84
C GLU A 174 -21.27 8.73 2.34
N GLU A 175 -21.40 8.97 3.65
CA GLU A 175 -20.96 10.23 4.27
C GLU A 175 -19.45 10.40 4.16
N TYR A 176 -18.67 9.34 4.36
CA TYR A 176 -17.23 9.38 4.15
C TYR A 176 -16.86 9.71 2.71
N ARG A 177 -17.52 9.07 1.74
CA ARG A 177 -17.30 9.38 0.32
C ARG A 177 -17.65 10.83 -0.01
N MET A 178 -18.74 11.36 0.53
CA MET A 178 -19.06 12.78 0.40
C MET A 178 -17.99 13.69 0.99
N ASN A 179 -17.44 13.36 2.16
CA ASN A 179 -16.40 14.15 2.80
C ASN A 179 -15.10 14.14 1.98
N LEU A 180 -14.71 12.98 1.46
CA LEU A 180 -13.60 12.86 0.51
C LEU A 180 -13.85 13.74 -0.72
N GLU A 181 -15.02 13.66 -1.34
CA GLU A 181 -15.32 14.42 -2.55
C GLU A 181 -15.39 15.93 -2.31
N LYS A 182 -15.98 16.37 -1.19
CA LYS A 182 -16.31 17.79 -0.97
C LYS A 182 -15.23 18.56 -0.22
N VAL A 183 -14.56 17.90 0.73
CA VAL A 183 -13.66 18.57 1.69
C VAL A 183 -12.21 18.19 1.41
N ILE A 184 -11.93 16.89 1.31
CA ILE A 184 -10.55 16.39 1.37
C ILE A 184 -9.93 16.29 -0.02
N ILE A 185 -10.41 15.39 -0.89
CA ILE A 185 -9.84 15.15 -2.23
C ILE A 185 -10.35 16.15 -3.26
N GLY A 186 -11.64 16.48 -3.22
CA GLY A 186 -12.25 17.37 -4.20
C GLY A 186 -12.78 16.62 -5.42
N LYS A 187 -13.95 17.05 -5.91
CA LYS A 187 -14.67 16.44 -7.05
C LYS A 187 -13.82 16.23 -8.31
N LYS A 188 -12.84 17.09 -8.58
CA LYS A 188 -11.95 16.98 -9.75
C LYS A 188 -10.97 15.82 -9.65
N ALA A 189 -10.51 15.49 -8.44
CA ALA A 189 -9.50 14.46 -8.20
C ALA A 189 -10.13 13.09 -7.84
N MET A 190 -11.42 13.05 -7.47
CA MET A 190 -12.12 11.79 -7.17
C MET A 190 -12.04 10.73 -8.28
N PRO A 191 -12.14 11.05 -9.58
CA PRO A 191 -11.96 10.02 -10.62
C PRO A 191 -10.57 9.37 -10.59
N ALA A 192 -9.53 10.14 -10.31
CA ALA A 192 -8.17 9.60 -10.17
C ALA A 192 -8.02 8.77 -8.89
N PHE A 193 -8.66 9.21 -7.79
CA PHE A 193 -8.71 8.48 -6.53
C PHE A 193 -9.43 7.13 -6.70
N ASP A 194 -10.58 7.11 -7.37
CA ASP A 194 -11.36 5.90 -7.64
C ASP A 194 -10.63 4.93 -8.59
N ALA A 195 -9.76 5.45 -9.45
CA ALA A 195 -8.91 4.66 -10.33
C ALA A 195 -7.65 4.12 -9.63
N CYS A 196 -7.39 4.50 -8.38
CA CYS A 196 -6.25 3.97 -7.63
C CYS A 196 -6.48 2.51 -7.25
N ALA A 197 -5.56 1.65 -7.66
CA ALA A 197 -5.55 0.25 -7.29
C ALA A 197 -4.18 -0.15 -6.76
N LEU A 198 -4.19 -1.08 -5.81
CA LEU A 198 -3.01 -1.81 -5.37
C LEU A 198 -3.09 -3.23 -5.94
N GLU A 199 -2.22 -3.55 -6.89
CA GLU A 199 -2.01 -4.91 -7.38
C GLU A 199 -1.15 -5.66 -6.36
N LEU A 200 -1.73 -6.71 -5.76
CA LEU A 200 -1.06 -7.55 -4.78
C LEU A 200 -0.77 -8.93 -5.39
N THR A 201 0.51 -9.26 -5.53
CA THR A 201 0.96 -10.60 -5.90
C THR A 201 1.66 -11.25 -4.72
N ILE A 202 1.13 -12.37 -4.23
CA ILE A 202 1.74 -13.16 -3.16
C ILE A 202 2.17 -14.51 -3.74
N THR A 203 3.47 -14.79 -3.64
CA THR A 203 4.05 -16.10 -3.94
C THR A 203 4.39 -16.79 -2.62
N ALA A 204 3.83 -17.98 -2.42
CA ALA A 204 4.13 -18.84 -1.27
C ALA A 204 4.63 -20.22 -1.75
N PRO A 205 5.38 -20.97 -0.93
CA PRO A 205 5.95 -22.26 -1.35
C PRO A 205 4.90 -23.36 -1.56
N LYS A 206 3.69 -23.14 -1.04
CA LYS A 206 2.53 -24.03 -1.16
C LYS A 206 1.30 -23.21 -1.48
N THR A 207 0.23 -23.89 -1.89
CA THR A 207 -1.07 -23.29 -2.22
C THR A 207 -1.53 -22.32 -1.13
N ILE A 208 -1.86 -21.10 -1.54
CA ILE A 208 -2.50 -20.10 -0.70
C ILE A 208 -3.99 -20.47 -0.63
N LEU A 209 -4.50 -20.70 0.57
CA LEU A 209 -5.93 -20.88 0.80
C LEU A 209 -6.49 -19.52 1.22
N SER A 210 -7.45 -18.97 0.46
CA SER A 210 -8.20 -17.78 0.89
C SER A 210 -9.51 -18.21 1.53
N SER A 211 -9.81 -17.67 2.72
CA SER A 211 -11.10 -17.78 3.39
C SER A 211 -11.82 -16.44 3.39
#